data_AF-A0A2V9CWR5-F1
#
_entry.id   AF-A0A2V9CWR5-F1
#
_cell.length_a   1.000
_cell.length_b   1.000
_cell.length_c   1.000
_cell.angle_alpha   90.00
_cell.angle_beta   90.00
_cell.angle_gamma   90.00
#
_symmetry.space_group_name_H-M   'P 1'
#
loop_
_entity.id
_entity.type
_entity.pdbx_description
1 polymer ?
#
loop_
_entity_poly.entity_id
_entity_poly.type
_entity_poly.pdbx_seq_one_letter_code
_entity_poly.pdbx_strand_id
1 'polypeptide(L)'
;MDGNGRWAQRRHLPRVAGHRAGVESARIVIETCARLHIPALTLYAFSMENWRRPKAEIDFLMRLLRQYLRKELPVIHRNNIRLQIIGRTEQLPEQVQADVAKGAALTAQNTGTILTVALNYGGRAE
;
A
#
# COMPACT_ATOMS: atom_id res chain seq x y z
N MET A 1 7.88 1.40 2.82
CA MET A 1 8.34 0.35 3.76
C MET A 1 9.53 -0.35 3.13
N ASP A 2 10.72 -0.22 3.74
CA ASP A 2 11.98 -0.73 3.18
C ASP A 2 12.40 -2.06 3.84
N GLY A 3 13.31 -2.80 3.22
CA GLY A 3 13.95 -3.98 3.80
C GLY A 3 13.32 -5.32 3.44
N ASN A 4 12.15 -5.34 2.79
CA ASN A 4 11.47 -6.58 2.37
C ASN A 4 12.38 -7.53 1.58
N GLY A 5 13.07 -7.02 0.57
CA GLY A 5 14.00 -7.81 -0.24
C GLY A 5 15.18 -8.37 0.57
N ARG A 6 15.78 -7.54 1.45
CA ARG A 6 16.89 -7.96 2.34
C ARG A 6 16.43 -8.98 3.39
N TRP A 7 15.20 -8.85 3.89
CA TRP A 7 14.61 -9.80 4.84
C TRP A 7 14.47 -11.19 4.21
N ALA A 8 14.02 -11.26 2.95
CA ALA A 8 13.89 -12.51 2.22
C ALA A 8 15.25 -13.13 1.90
N GLN A 9 16.21 -12.33 1.42
CA GLN A 9 17.57 -12.79 1.11
C GLN A 9 18.28 -13.41 2.32
N ARG A 10 18.17 -12.79 3.50
CA ARG A 10 18.73 -13.33 4.76
C ARG A 10 18.12 -14.68 5.19
N ARG A 11 17.01 -15.08 4.58
CA ARG A 11 16.30 -16.34 4.85
C ARG A 11 16.38 -17.31 3.67
N HIS A 12 17.19 -17.01 2.65
CA HIS A 12 17.25 -17.77 1.40
C HIS A 12 15.89 -17.92 0.70
N LEU A 13 15.02 -16.91 0.86
CA LEU A 13 13.70 -16.85 0.26
C LEU A 13 13.67 -15.93 -0.96
N PRO A 14 12.77 -16.16 -1.93
CA PRO A 14 12.55 -15.22 -3.02
C PRO A 14 12.08 -13.86 -2.47
N ARG A 15 12.49 -12.75 -3.11
CA ARG A 15 12.13 -11.37 -2.70
C ARG A 15 10.63 -11.18 -2.48
N VAL A 16 9.83 -11.86 -3.30
CA VAL A 16 8.36 -11.95 -3.20
C VAL A 16 7.87 -12.31 -1.80
N ALA A 17 8.53 -13.26 -1.12
CA ALA A 17 8.17 -13.66 0.24
C ALA A 17 8.34 -12.49 1.24
N GLY A 18 9.39 -11.69 1.07
CA GLY A 18 9.60 -10.48 1.86
C GLY A 18 8.54 -9.42 1.62
N HIS A 19 8.07 -9.26 0.38
CA HIS A 19 6.95 -8.35 0.08
C HIS A 19 5.65 -8.79 0.75
N ARG A 20 5.35 -10.10 0.78
CA ARG A 20 4.20 -10.64 1.52
C ARG A 20 4.32 -10.41 3.03
N ALA A 21 5.50 -10.62 3.61
CA ALA A 21 5.75 -10.34 5.02
C ALA A 21 5.60 -8.84 5.35
N GLY A 22 6.07 -7.97 4.46
CA GLY A 22 5.91 -6.52 4.60
C GLY A 22 4.44 -6.08 4.55
N VAL A 23 3.62 -6.75 3.73
CA VAL A 23 2.17 -6.52 3.66
C VAL A 23 1.48 -6.88 4.98
N GLU A 24 1.81 -8.03 5.58
CA GLU A 24 1.26 -8.41 6.88
C GLU A 24 1.67 -7.43 7.98
N SER A 25 2.93 -6.98 7.96
CA SER A 25 3.44 -5.98 8.90
C SER A 25 2.68 -4.64 8.74
N ALA A 26 2.39 -4.22 7.51
CA ALA A 26 1.60 -3.02 7.24
C ALA A 26 0.20 -3.10 7.84
N ARG A 27 -0.45 -4.25 7.70
CA ARG A 27 -1.78 -4.51 8.27
C ARG A 27 -1.78 -4.33 9.79
N ILE A 28 -0.83 -4.96 10.48
CA ILE A 28 -0.69 -4.86 11.94
C ILE A 28 -0.51 -3.40 12.36
N VAL A 29 0.30 -2.64 11.63
CA VAL A 29 0.53 -1.20 11.91
C VAL A 29 -0.76 -0.40 11.71
N ILE A 30 -1.47 -0.60 10.60
CA ILE A 30 -2.73 0.10 10.30
C ILE A 30 -3.77 -0.17 11.39
N GLU A 31 -4.00 -1.43 11.76
CA GLU A 31 -4.96 -1.81 12.80
C GLU A 31 -4.55 -1.23 14.17
N THR A 32 -3.25 -1.22 14.46
CA THR A 32 -2.73 -0.64 15.70
C THR A 32 -2.91 0.87 15.75
N CYS A 33 -2.63 1.58 14.65
CA CYS A 33 -2.87 3.02 14.56
C CYS A 33 -4.34 3.36 14.77
N ALA A 34 -5.26 2.59 14.16
CA ALA A 34 -6.69 2.78 14.35
C ALA A 34 -7.11 2.55 15.81
N ARG A 35 -6.65 1.46 16.44
CA ARG A 35 -6.93 1.15 17.85
C ARG A 35 -6.39 2.22 18.81
N LEU A 36 -5.22 2.79 18.51
CA LEU A 36 -4.59 3.84 19.30
C LEU A 36 -5.08 5.24 18.94
N HIS A 37 -6.05 5.38 18.03
CA HIS A 37 -6.59 6.65 17.57
C HIS A 37 -5.51 7.60 17.01
N ILE A 38 -4.49 7.04 16.36
CA ILE A 38 -3.49 7.85 15.65
C ILE A 38 -4.21 8.52 14.47
N PRO A 39 -4.18 9.86 14.37
CA PRO A 39 -5.03 10.57 13.42
C PRO A 39 -4.62 10.39 11.97
N ALA A 40 -3.32 10.17 11.70
CA ALA A 40 -2.80 10.03 10.35
C ALA A 40 -1.66 9.01 10.28
N LEU A 41 -1.67 8.21 9.22
CA LEU A 41 -0.63 7.24 8.88
C LEU A 41 -0.35 7.31 7.38
N THR A 42 0.89 7.63 7.00
CA THR A 42 1.32 7.59 5.59
C THR A 42 2.22 6.40 5.32
N LEU A 43 1.81 5.51 4.42
CA LEU A 43 2.59 4.36 3.99
C LEU A 43 3.17 4.58 2.60
N TYR A 44 4.50 4.55 2.52
CA TYR A 44 5.20 4.59 1.23
C TYR A 44 5.24 3.19 0.60
N ALA A 45 4.36 2.95 -0.37
CA ALA A 45 4.12 1.60 -0.92
C ALA A 45 4.80 1.38 -2.28
N PHE A 46 4.86 2.38 -3.15
CA PHE A 46 5.53 2.27 -4.45
C PHE A 46 6.11 3.62 -4.88
N SER A 47 7.42 3.65 -5.15
CA SER A 47 8.13 4.88 -5.57
C SER A 47 8.32 4.96 -7.07
N MET A 48 8.59 6.16 -7.59
CA MET A 48 8.97 6.33 -9.01
C MET A 48 10.24 5.54 -9.36
N GLU A 49 11.20 5.40 -8.44
CA GLU A 49 12.42 4.61 -8.68
C GLU A 49 12.12 3.11 -8.81
N ASN A 50 10.96 2.63 -8.35
CA ASN A 50 10.58 1.22 -8.50
C ASN A 50 10.32 0.84 -9.95
N TRP A 51 10.07 1.79 -10.85
CA TRP A 51 9.97 1.53 -12.29
C TRP A 51 11.29 1.08 -12.92
N ARG A 52 12.43 1.31 -12.27
CA ARG A 52 13.75 0.82 -12.74
C ARG A 52 13.98 -0.66 -12.46
N ARG A 53 13.05 -1.33 -11.75
CA ARG A 53 13.15 -2.76 -11.44
C ARG A 53 12.77 -3.62 -12.65
N PRO A 54 13.13 -4.91 -12.68
CA PRO A 54 12.70 -5.81 -13.74
C PRO A 54 11.18 -5.85 -13.89
N LYS A 55 10.68 -5.89 -15.13
CA LYS A 55 9.25 -5.88 -15.44
C LYS A 55 8.45 -6.93 -14.66
N ALA A 56 8.97 -8.15 -14.54
CA ALA A 56 8.33 -9.22 -13.78
C ALA A 56 8.15 -8.88 -12.28
N GLU A 57 9.10 -8.15 -11.68
CA GLU A 57 8.97 -7.68 -10.29
C GLU A 57 7.90 -6.59 -10.18
N ILE A 58 7.84 -5.65 -11.13
CA ILE A 58 6.81 -4.60 -11.17
C ILE A 58 5.42 -5.21 -11.33
N ASP A 59 5.23 -6.11 -12.30
CA ASP A 59 3.96 -6.78 -12.55
C ASP A 59 3.52 -7.61 -11.31
N PHE A 60 4.47 -8.20 -10.59
CA PHE A 60 4.20 -8.86 -9.31
C PHE A 60 3.75 -7.86 -8.22
N LEU A 61 4.45 -6.73 -8.07
CA LEU A 61 4.11 -5.71 -7.07
C LEU A 61 2.70 -5.13 -7.32
N MET A 62 2.34 -4.89 -8.58
CA MET A 62 1.01 -4.40 -8.94
C MET A 62 -0.08 -5.42 -8.63
N ARG A 63 0.14 -6.70 -8.91
CA ARG A 63 -0.79 -7.78 -8.51
C ARG A 63 -0.94 -7.87 -7.01
N LEU A 64 0.17 -7.79 -6.27
CA LEU A 64 0.16 -7.86 -4.81
C LEU A 64 -0.59 -6.66 -4.20
N LEU A 65 -0.37 -5.46 -4.72
CA LEU A 65 -1.06 -4.24 -4.30
C LEU A 65 -2.58 -4.38 -4.47
N ARG A 66 -3.03 -4.86 -5.64
CA ARG A 66 -4.46 -5.08 -5.88
C ARG A 66 -5.07 -6.12 -4.96
N GLN A 67 -4.38 -7.25 -4.78
CA GLN A 67 -4.81 -8.30 -3.87
C GLN A 67 -4.99 -7.73 -2.45
N TYR A 68 -4.03 -6.94 -1.98
CA TYR A 68 -4.07 -6.35 -0.65
C TYR A 68 -5.19 -5.30 -0.51
N LEU A 69 -5.29 -4.35 -1.45
CA LEU A 69 -6.35 -3.34 -1.45
C LEU A 69 -7.72 -4.00 -1.35
N ARG A 70 -8.00 -5.01 -2.18
CA ARG A 70 -9.28 -5.72 -2.18
C ARG A 70 -9.53 -6.49 -0.88
N LYS A 71 -8.50 -7.17 -0.37
CA LYS A 71 -8.60 -8.00 0.84
C LYS A 71 -8.82 -7.15 2.09
N GLU A 72 -8.09 -6.05 2.23
CA GLU A 72 -8.11 -5.24 3.44
C GLU A 72 -9.14 -4.11 3.41
N LEU A 73 -9.69 -3.73 2.26
CA LEU A 73 -10.68 -2.67 2.18
C LEU A 73 -11.89 -2.86 3.14
N PRO A 74 -12.47 -4.07 3.31
CA PRO A 74 -13.51 -4.29 4.32
C PRO A 74 -13.02 -4.07 5.76
N VAL A 75 -11.76 -4.41 6.05
CA VAL A 75 -11.15 -4.21 7.38
C VAL A 75 -10.91 -2.73 7.64
N ILE A 76 -10.34 -2.02 6.66
CA ILE A 76 -10.14 -0.56 6.69
C ILE A 76 -11.47 0.15 6.96
N HIS A 77 -12.51 -0.20 6.20
CA HIS A 77 -13.82 0.44 6.36
C HIS A 77 -14.45 0.16 7.73
N ARG A 78 -14.44 -1.11 8.19
CA ARG A 78 -14.96 -1.49 9.52
C ARG A 78 -14.24 -0.80 10.68
N ASN A 79 -12.95 -0.50 10.53
CA ASN A 79 -12.16 0.21 11.55
C ASN A 79 -12.31 1.75 11.46
N ASN A 80 -13.29 2.26 10.72
CA ASN A 80 -13.52 3.69 10.51
C ASN A 80 -12.29 4.43 9.97
N ILE A 81 -11.45 3.77 9.16
CA ILE A 81 -10.25 4.36 8.57
C ILE A 81 -10.61 5.01 7.24
N ARG A 82 -10.19 6.26 7.02
CA ARG A 82 -10.36 6.96 5.74
C ARG A 82 -9.14 6.75 4.86
N LEU A 83 -9.31 6.10 3.71
CA LEU A 83 -8.22 5.85 2.76
C LEU A 83 -8.02 7.07 1.84
N GLN A 84 -6.78 7.52 1.73
CA GLN A 84 -6.32 8.52 0.77
C GLN A 84 -5.13 7.99 0.00
N ILE A 85 -4.97 8.43 -1.25
CA ILE A 85 -3.84 8.05 -2.10
C ILE A 85 -3.14 9.32 -2.58
N ILE A 86 -1.82 9.32 -2.53
CA ILE A 86 -0.97 10.39 -3.07
C ILE A 86 0.02 9.82 -4.08
N GLY A 87 0.48 10.68 -5.01
CA GLY A 87 1.37 10.32 -6.11
C GLY A 87 0.64 10.18 -7.45
N ARG A 88 1.36 9.66 -8.45
CA ARG A 88 0.94 9.65 -9.86
C ARG A 88 0.14 8.41 -10.20
N THR A 89 -1.09 8.37 -9.69
CA THR A 89 -1.99 7.21 -9.81
C THR A 89 -2.41 6.93 -11.26
N GLU A 90 -2.50 7.96 -12.10
CA GLU A 90 -2.83 7.90 -13.52
C GLU A 90 -1.83 7.09 -14.35
N GLN A 91 -0.60 6.92 -13.86
CA GLN A 91 0.45 6.12 -14.49
C GLN A 91 0.48 4.66 -14.01
N LEU A 92 -0.38 4.30 -13.05
CA LEU A 92 -0.53 2.92 -12.61
C LEU A 92 -1.39 2.13 -13.61
N PRO A 93 -1.31 0.80 -13.63
CA PRO A 93 -2.23 0.00 -14.44
C PRO A 93 -3.69 0.31 -14.09
N GLU A 94 -4.57 0.39 -15.10
CA GLU A 94 -5.99 0.78 -14.93
C GLU A 94 -6.72 0.01 -13.82
N GLN A 95 -6.42 -1.29 -13.70
CA GLN A 95 -7.03 -2.13 -12.68
C GLN A 95 -6.62 -1.73 -11.25
N VAL A 96 -5.40 -1.20 -11.06
CA VAL A 96 -4.94 -0.63 -9.79
C VAL A 96 -5.67 0.68 -9.52
N GLN A 97 -5.81 1.54 -10.53
CA GLN A 97 -6.54 2.80 -10.42
C GLN A 97 -7.99 2.58 -9.97
N ALA A 98 -8.68 1.61 -10.59
CA ALA A 98 -10.04 1.24 -10.23
C ALA A 98 -10.16 0.73 -8.78
N ASP A 99 -9.22 -0.12 -8.34
CA ASP A 99 -9.22 -0.64 -6.96
C ASP A 99 -8.97 0.47 -5.93
N VAL A 100 -8.07 1.40 -6.24
CA VAL A 100 -7.79 2.60 -5.45
C VAL A 100 -9.02 3.50 -5.36
N ALA A 101 -9.63 3.87 -6.49
CA ALA A 101 -10.77 4.76 -6.54
C ALA A 101 -11.95 4.19 -5.76
N LYS A 102 -12.22 2.89 -5.91
CA LYS A 102 -13.23 2.18 -5.12
C LYS A 102 -12.96 2.25 -3.62
N GLY A 103 -11.72 2.06 -3.21
CA GLY A 103 -11.33 2.12 -1.80
C GLY A 103 -11.50 3.51 -1.18
N ALA A 104 -11.06 4.54 -1.90
CA ALA A 104 -11.23 5.93 -1.48
C ALA A 104 -12.71 6.31 -1.39
N ALA A 105 -13.52 5.93 -2.37
CA ALA A 105 -14.96 6.20 -2.37
C ALA A 105 -15.69 5.51 -1.20
N LEU A 106 -15.41 4.22 -0.96
CA LEU A 106 -16.04 3.46 0.12
C LEU A 106 -15.76 4.07 1.50
N THR A 107 -14.57 4.62 1.69
CA THR A 107 -14.11 5.12 3.00
C THR A 107 -14.19 6.64 3.13
N ALA A 108 -14.79 7.33 2.15
CA ALA A 108 -14.78 8.79 2.08
C ALA A 108 -15.42 9.48 3.30
N GLN A 109 -16.44 8.83 3.89
CA GLN A 109 -17.18 9.32 5.05
C GLN A 109 -16.62 8.83 6.39
N ASN A 110 -15.54 8.03 6.36
CA ASN A 110 -14.91 7.57 7.58
C ASN A 110 -14.21 8.74 8.29
N THR A 111 -14.26 8.75 9.61
CA THR A 111 -13.81 9.88 10.47
C THR A 111 -12.66 9.53 11.41
N GLY A 112 -12.20 8.28 11.42
CA GLY A 112 -11.07 7.82 12.21
C GLY A 112 -9.73 8.13 11.53
N THR A 113 -8.75 7.24 11.73
CA THR A 113 -7.41 7.39 11.15
C THR A 113 -7.45 7.64 9.65
N ILE A 114 -6.74 8.66 9.20
CA ILE A 114 -6.48 8.90 7.78
C ILE A 114 -5.29 8.02 7.38
N LEU A 115 -5.55 6.98 6.58
CA LEU A 115 -4.52 6.15 5.97
C LEU A 115 -4.19 6.69 4.58
N THR A 116 -3.03 7.32 4.45
CA THR A 116 -2.52 7.80 3.17
C THR A 116 -1.55 6.77 2.59
N VAL A 117 -1.80 6.28 1.38
CA VAL A 117 -0.86 5.38 0.68
C VAL A 117 -0.21 6.13 -0.47
N ALA A 118 1.12 6.24 -0.42
CA ALA A 118 1.89 6.87 -1.48
C ALA A 118 2.23 5.84 -2.57
N LEU A 119 1.66 6.05 -3.76
CA LEU A 119 1.78 5.17 -4.93
C LEU A 119 2.32 5.95 -6.12
N ASN A 120 3.36 5.39 -6.75
CA ASN A 120 4.11 6.09 -7.79
C ASN A 120 4.49 7.51 -7.36
N TYR A 121 4.95 7.61 -6.12
CA TYR A 121 5.26 8.88 -5.46
C TYR A 121 6.76 9.15 -5.51
N GLY A 122 7.14 10.43 -5.50
CA GLY A 122 8.50 10.87 -5.23
C GLY A 122 8.52 12.35 -4.89
N GLY A 123 8.97 12.70 -3.68
CA GLY A 123 8.81 14.05 -3.12
C GLY A 123 9.59 15.18 -3.80
N ARG A 124 10.44 14.89 -4.80
CA ARG A 124 11.04 15.93 -5.67
C ARG A 124 10.16 16.27 -6.89
N ALA A 125 9.15 15.46 -7.15
CA ALA A 125 8.27 15.56 -8.30
C ALA A 125 6.80 15.72 -7.90
N GLU A 126 6.56 15.99 -6.61
CA GLU A 126 5.35 16.55 -6.01
C GLU A 126 5.57 18.06 -5.85
#